data_AF-A0A0S4LNE4-F1
#
_entry.id   AF-A0A0S4LNE4-F1
#
_cell.length_a   1.000
_cell.length_b   1.000
_cell.length_c   1.000
_cell.angle_alpha   90.00
_cell.angle_beta   90.00
_cell.angle_gamma   90.00
#
_symmetry.space_group_name_H-M   'P 1'
#
loop_
_entity.id
_entity.type
_entity.pdbx_description
1 polymer ?
#
loop_
_entity_poly.entity_id
_entity_poly.type
_entity_poly.pdbx_seq_one_letter_code
_entity_poly.pdbx_strand_id
1 'polypeptide(L)'
;MSGKRTVSQLQHALRALKREAVGFTFSFPLQARVHAACAGALEYYIVSDVLFLDDMRFDAQGVVQKVYRAQGPQYNPLFIAWWGLHRLGVFHATGDSDALKDFWVQIEWLRLHALRRQDEAVVWPCAFDWQEGAARLKSPWISAMYQSVVISALVRAYRLKKDSELIDLCLKATKVFSLSIEDGGVRTVMGRGALYEEYPVYPLPRVLDGFLFSLLGLYDLAVETGAPQIHGLFADGVCGLREALGMWDYRGKWSWYGTHGYLCPPHYHQLNACLLELVGTLVGDEELVVRAHRWFPPKRSWLDQAEIYSAFLLTKNLARLRLPRN
;
A
#
# COMPACT_ATOMS: atom_id res chain seq x y z
N MET A 1 -0.85 39.65 -28.12
CA MET A 1 -0.98 38.17 -28.04
C MET A 1 -0.85 37.60 -26.62
N SER A 2 -0.99 38.40 -25.55
CA SER A 2 -0.86 37.93 -24.15
C SER A 2 -2.19 37.47 -23.50
N GLY A 3 -3.33 38.10 -23.85
CA GLY A 3 -4.63 37.86 -23.18
C GLY A 3 -5.37 36.56 -23.50
N LYS A 4 -5.10 35.89 -24.64
CA LYS A 4 -5.78 34.63 -25.01
C LYS A 4 -5.19 33.39 -24.31
N ARG A 5 -3.91 33.43 -23.92
CA ARG A 5 -3.26 32.34 -23.16
C ARG A 5 -3.75 32.29 -21.70
N THR A 6 -3.99 33.45 -21.08
CA THR A 6 -4.47 33.58 -19.69
C THR A 6 -5.89 33.09 -19.50
N VAL A 7 -6.80 33.34 -20.45
CA VAL A 7 -8.19 32.88 -20.37
C VAL A 7 -8.30 31.35 -20.49
N SER A 8 -7.49 30.73 -21.36
CA SER A 8 -7.43 29.26 -21.51
C SER A 8 -6.87 28.56 -20.26
N GLN A 9 -5.87 29.16 -19.62
CA GLN A 9 -5.33 28.69 -18.34
C GLN A 9 -6.33 28.85 -17.19
N LEU A 10 -7.06 29.98 -17.13
CA LEU A 10 -8.11 30.18 -16.12
C LEU A 10 -9.26 29.19 -16.28
N GLN A 11 -9.67 28.90 -17.52
CA GLN A 11 -10.73 27.92 -17.81
C GLN A 11 -10.29 26.49 -17.48
N HIS A 12 -9.03 26.12 -17.73
CA HIS A 12 -8.47 24.85 -17.28
C HIS A 12 -8.39 24.76 -15.76
N ALA A 13 -7.94 25.82 -15.10
CA ALA A 13 -7.90 25.89 -13.63
C ALA A 13 -9.30 25.78 -13.02
N LEU A 14 -10.30 26.47 -13.56
CA LEU A 14 -11.71 26.37 -13.13
C LEU A 14 -12.31 24.99 -13.39
N ARG A 15 -12.00 24.34 -14.52
CA ARG A 15 -12.44 22.97 -14.81
C ARG A 15 -11.75 21.94 -13.90
N ALA A 16 -10.46 22.12 -13.61
CA ALA A 16 -9.74 21.30 -12.65
C ALA A 16 -10.30 21.51 -11.24
N LEU A 17 -10.55 22.75 -10.83
CA LEU A 17 -11.17 23.08 -9.54
C LEU A 17 -12.59 22.51 -9.43
N LYS A 18 -13.38 22.56 -10.51
CA LYS A 18 -14.73 21.97 -10.55
C LYS A 18 -14.68 20.44 -10.52
N ARG A 19 -13.74 19.79 -11.21
CA ARG A 19 -13.54 18.33 -11.13
C ARG A 19 -13.01 17.90 -9.76
N GLU A 20 -12.13 18.70 -9.15
CA GLU A 20 -11.60 18.46 -7.81
C GLU A 20 -12.68 18.68 -6.73
N ALA A 21 -13.56 19.67 -6.89
CA ALA A 21 -14.68 19.92 -5.99
C ALA A 21 -15.83 18.92 -6.14
N VAL A 22 -16.10 18.44 -7.37
CA VAL A 22 -17.17 17.46 -7.66
C VAL A 22 -16.69 16.01 -7.45
N GLY A 23 -15.38 15.75 -7.57
CA GLY A 23 -14.78 14.42 -7.42
C GLY A 23 -14.27 14.10 -6.01
N PHE A 24 -14.25 15.08 -5.08
CA PHE A 24 -13.94 14.82 -3.68
C PHE A 24 -15.16 14.21 -2.99
N THR A 25 -15.26 12.89 -3.01
CA THR A 25 -16.31 12.16 -2.29
C THR A 25 -15.80 11.69 -0.94
N PHE A 26 -16.65 11.69 0.09
CA PHE A 26 -16.32 11.14 1.40
C PHE A 26 -16.69 9.65 1.53
N SER A 27 -17.03 9.01 0.41
CA SER A 27 -17.46 7.61 0.36
C SER A 27 -16.83 6.96 -0.86
N PHE A 28 -16.05 5.91 -0.62
CA PHE A 28 -15.52 4.98 -1.60
C PHE A 28 -15.98 3.57 -1.18
N PRO A 29 -16.37 2.69 -2.11
CA PRO A 29 -16.69 1.31 -1.75
C PRO A 29 -15.38 0.54 -1.51
N LEU A 30 -14.91 0.54 -0.26
CA LEU A 30 -13.83 -0.33 0.21
C LEU A 30 -14.39 -1.20 1.34
N GLN A 31 -14.19 -2.51 1.24
CA GLN A 31 -14.57 -3.48 2.27
C GLN A 31 -13.33 -4.29 2.67
N ALA A 32 -13.05 -4.33 3.98
CA ALA A 32 -12.09 -5.28 4.54
C ALA A 32 -12.76 -6.63 4.80
N ARG A 33 -12.06 -7.71 4.51
CA ARG A 33 -12.45 -9.09 4.81
C ARG A 33 -11.57 -9.61 5.94
N VAL A 34 -12.01 -9.46 7.19
CA VAL A 34 -11.23 -9.95 8.35
C VAL A 34 -11.02 -11.47 8.28
N HIS A 35 -11.96 -12.23 7.73
CA HIS A 35 -11.81 -13.69 7.54
C HIS A 35 -10.65 -14.09 6.59
N ALA A 36 -10.13 -13.16 5.77
CA ALA A 36 -8.93 -13.39 4.95
C ALA A 36 -7.67 -13.69 5.80
N ALA A 37 -7.73 -13.38 7.09
CA ALA A 37 -6.70 -13.66 8.09
C ALA A 37 -6.56 -15.13 8.48
N CYS A 38 -7.57 -15.96 8.18
CA CYS A 38 -7.58 -17.35 8.60
C CYS A 38 -6.60 -18.20 7.79
N ALA A 39 -6.01 -19.20 8.44
CA ALA A 39 -5.21 -20.22 7.76
C ALA A 39 -6.06 -20.90 6.67
N GLY A 40 -5.49 -21.01 5.46
CA GLY A 40 -6.18 -21.59 4.30
C GLY A 40 -7.11 -20.64 3.53
N ALA A 41 -7.33 -19.40 3.97
CA ALA A 41 -8.14 -18.44 3.22
C ALA A 41 -7.49 -18.07 1.87
N LEU A 42 -8.27 -18.02 0.80
CA LEU A 42 -7.80 -17.63 -0.54
C LEU A 42 -8.03 -16.16 -0.85
N GLU A 43 -8.98 -15.53 -0.16
CA GLU A 43 -9.31 -14.11 -0.32
C GLU A 43 -8.20 -13.22 0.24
N TYR A 44 -8.04 -12.03 -0.34
CA TYR A 44 -7.19 -10.99 0.23
C TYR A 44 -8.01 -10.03 1.11
N TYR A 45 -7.33 -9.36 2.03
CA TYR A 45 -7.94 -8.51 3.03
C TYR A 45 -8.74 -7.34 2.46
N ILE A 46 -8.24 -6.72 1.39
CA ILE A 46 -8.88 -5.58 0.75
C ILE A 46 -9.39 -6.04 -0.61
N VAL A 47 -10.70 -5.93 -0.82
CA VAL A 47 -11.31 -6.18 -2.13
C VAL A 47 -11.83 -4.88 -2.69
N SER A 48 -11.36 -4.54 -3.88
CA SER A 48 -11.76 -3.35 -4.61
C SER A 48 -11.58 -3.58 -6.10
N ASP A 49 -12.61 -3.26 -6.88
CA ASP A 49 -12.56 -3.28 -8.35
C ASP A 49 -11.97 -1.98 -8.93
N VAL A 50 -11.52 -1.05 -8.06
CA VAL A 50 -10.99 0.26 -8.45
C VAL A 50 -9.64 0.57 -7.83
N LEU A 51 -9.34 0.07 -6.62
CA LEU A 51 -8.07 0.37 -5.96
C LEU A 51 -6.91 -0.33 -6.68
N PHE A 52 -5.93 0.48 -7.10
CA PHE A 52 -4.71 0.04 -7.78
C PHE A 52 -4.90 -0.67 -9.12
N LEU A 53 -6.10 -0.65 -9.73
CA LEU A 53 -6.36 -1.28 -11.04
C LEU A 53 -6.25 -0.33 -12.25
N ASP A 54 -6.05 0.96 -12.01
CA ASP A 54 -5.92 1.96 -13.07
C ASP A 54 -4.58 1.86 -13.82
N ASP A 55 -4.54 2.35 -15.06
CA ASP A 55 -3.31 2.50 -15.86
C ASP A 55 -2.48 1.21 -15.99
N MET A 56 -3.16 0.07 -16.12
CA MET A 56 -2.52 -1.23 -16.36
C MET A 56 -2.36 -1.53 -17.84
N ARG A 57 -1.25 -2.19 -18.19
CA ARG A 57 -1.06 -2.86 -19.48
C ARG A 57 -0.61 -4.29 -19.22
N PHE A 58 -0.83 -5.17 -20.18
CA PHE A 58 -0.41 -6.56 -20.10
C PHE A 58 0.60 -6.83 -21.20
N ASP A 59 1.68 -7.54 -20.87
CA ASP A 59 2.60 -8.03 -21.88
C ASP A 59 2.04 -9.24 -22.64
N ALA A 60 2.82 -9.79 -23.57
CA ALA A 60 2.40 -10.92 -24.40
C ALA A 60 2.15 -12.21 -23.60
N GLN A 61 2.68 -12.31 -22.38
CA GLN A 61 2.49 -13.44 -21.46
C GLN A 61 1.32 -13.22 -20.51
N GLY A 62 0.69 -12.04 -20.51
CA GLY A 62 -0.38 -11.66 -19.61
C GLY A 62 0.10 -11.14 -18.26
N VAL A 63 1.38 -10.82 -18.10
CA VAL A 63 1.90 -10.18 -16.88
C VAL A 63 1.55 -8.70 -16.91
N VAL A 64 1.06 -8.20 -15.78
CA VAL A 64 0.67 -6.79 -15.66
C VAL A 64 1.88 -5.87 -15.53
N GLN A 65 1.79 -4.71 -16.18
CA GLN A 65 2.69 -3.58 -16.07
C GLN A 65 1.88 -2.36 -15.61
N LYS A 66 2.42 -1.60 -14.67
CA LYS A 66 1.86 -0.30 -14.29
C LYS A 66 2.40 0.76 -15.22
N VAL A 67 1.53 1.55 -15.84
CA VAL A 67 1.92 2.68 -16.70
C VAL A 67 2.06 3.93 -15.85
N TYR A 68 3.30 4.38 -15.70
CA TYR A 68 3.61 5.64 -15.04
C TYR A 68 3.73 6.77 -16.06
N ARG A 69 3.36 7.98 -15.63
CA ARG A 69 3.43 9.17 -16.49
C ARG A 69 4.85 9.47 -16.99
N ALA A 70 5.87 9.30 -16.15
CA ALA A 70 7.25 9.66 -16.48
C ALA A 70 8.07 8.45 -16.98
N GLN A 71 7.87 7.27 -16.40
CA GLN A 71 8.65 6.06 -16.68
C GLN A 71 8.01 5.17 -17.75
N GLY A 72 6.77 5.45 -18.17
CA GLY A 72 6.02 4.56 -19.06
C GLY A 72 5.62 3.25 -18.37
N PRO A 73 5.37 2.17 -19.14
CA PRO A 73 5.07 0.85 -18.59
C PRO A 73 6.26 0.31 -17.81
N GLN A 74 6.03 -0.10 -16.57
CA GLN A 74 7.03 -0.67 -15.67
C GLN A 74 6.47 -1.95 -15.01
N TYR A 75 7.32 -2.97 -14.90
CA TYR A 75 7.05 -4.10 -14.02
C TYR A 75 7.25 -3.66 -12.58
N ASN A 76 6.14 -3.39 -11.89
CA ASN A 76 6.15 -3.09 -10.46
C ASN A 76 5.59 -4.30 -9.70
N PRO A 77 6.39 -4.94 -8.82
CA PRO A 77 5.99 -6.14 -8.08
C PRO A 77 4.70 -5.98 -7.27
N LEU A 78 4.43 -4.78 -6.74
CA LEU A 78 3.16 -4.48 -6.07
C LEU A 78 1.97 -4.78 -6.98
N PHE A 79 1.96 -4.21 -8.18
CA PHE A 79 0.82 -4.32 -9.09
C PHE A 79 0.69 -5.71 -9.67
N ILE A 80 1.80 -6.42 -9.86
CA ILE A 80 1.81 -7.83 -10.29
C ILE A 80 1.17 -8.72 -9.22
N ALA A 81 1.62 -8.60 -7.97
CA ALA A 81 1.02 -9.32 -6.85
C ALA A 81 -0.45 -8.91 -6.62
N TRP A 82 -0.75 -7.62 -6.69
CA TRP A 82 -2.11 -7.09 -6.50
C TRP A 82 -3.08 -7.62 -7.56
N TRP A 83 -2.68 -7.58 -8.84
CA TRP A 83 -3.49 -8.16 -9.91
C TRP A 83 -3.72 -9.65 -9.69
N GLY A 84 -2.68 -10.39 -9.32
CA GLY A 84 -2.80 -11.80 -8.94
C GLY A 84 -3.87 -12.00 -7.85
N LEU A 85 -3.74 -11.31 -6.72
CA LEU A 85 -4.68 -11.39 -5.60
C LEU A 85 -6.12 -11.04 -6.02
N HIS A 86 -6.28 -10.00 -6.84
CA HIS A 86 -7.58 -9.63 -7.40
C HIS A 86 -8.18 -10.76 -8.26
N ARG A 87 -7.40 -11.35 -9.18
CA ARG A 87 -7.85 -12.46 -10.03
C ARG A 87 -8.15 -13.73 -9.25
N LEU A 88 -7.38 -14.02 -8.21
CA LEU A 88 -7.71 -15.10 -7.28
C LEU A 88 -9.03 -14.85 -6.54
N GLY A 89 -9.29 -13.61 -6.13
CA GLY A 89 -10.56 -13.19 -5.54
C GLY A 89 -11.74 -13.39 -6.50
N VAL A 90 -11.58 -13.04 -7.79
CA VAL A 90 -12.58 -13.31 -8.83
C VAL A 90 -12.83 -14.81 -8.97
N PHE A 91 -11.79 -15.63 -9.12
CA PHE A 91 -11.93 -17.09 -9.19
C PHE A 91 -12.66 -17.65 -7.97
N HIS A 92 -12.32 -17.20 -6.76
CA HIS A 92 -12.97 -17.66 -5.54
C HIS A 92 -14.49 -17.33 -5.52
N ALA A 93 -14.86 -16.14 -6.01
CA ALA A 93 -16.25 -15.69 -6.02
C ALA A 93 -17.09 -16.33 -7.14
N THR A 94 -16.51 -16.62 -8.31
CA THR A 94 -17.27 -17.00 -9.51
C THR A 94 -16.95 -18.39 -10.06
N GLY A 95 -15.83 -19.01 -9.64
CA GLY A 95 -15.30 -20.22 -10.23
C GLY A 95 -14.63 -20.02 -11.59
N ASP A 96 -14.37 -18.78 -12.02
CA ASP A 96 -13.77 -18.47 -13.33
C ASP A 96 -12.34 -19.01 -13.46
N SER A 97 -12.19 -20.07 -14.26
CA SER A 97 -10.90 -20.71 -14.49
C SER A 97 -9.88 -19.82 -15.22
N ASP A 98 -10.33 -18.83 -16.00
CA ASP A 98 -9.43 -17.89 -16.65
C ASP A 98 -8.85 -16.90 -15.65
N ALA A 99 -9.64 -16.45 -14.67
CA ALA A 99 -9.12 -15.69 -13.53
C ALA A 99 -8.07 -16.47 -12.73
N LEU A 100 -8.24 -17.77 -12.55
CA LEU A 100 -7.21 -18.61 -11.92
C LEU A 100 -5.94 -18.71 -12.77
N LYS A 101 -6.06 -18.81 -14.11
CA LYS A 101 -4.89 -18.79 -15.01
C LYS A 101 -4.15 -17.46 -14.90
N ASP A 102 -4.87 -16.33 -14.92
CA ASP A 102 -4.29 -14.99 -14.79
C ASP A 102 -3.52 -14.83 -13.47
N PHE A 103 -4.06 -15.38 -12.37
CA PHE A 103 -3.38 -15.43 -11.07
C PHE A 103 -2.04 -16.16 -11.19
N TRP A 104 -2.04 -17.36 -11.75
CA TRP A 104 -0.81 -18.16 -11.89
C TRP A 104 0.24 -17.51 -12.80
N VAL A 105 -0.17 -16.75 -13.82
CA VAL A 105 0.76 -15.95 -14.64
C VAL A 105 1.53 -14.95 -13.78
N GLN A 106 0.84 -14.24 -12.86
CA GLN A 106 1.51 -13.29 -11.97
C GLN A 106 2.41 -13.99 -10.94
N ILE A 107 1.95 -15.11 -10.38
CA ILE A 107 2.73 -15.89 -9.40
C ILE A 107 4.02 -16.43 -10.03
N GLU A 108 3.95 -16.94 -11.26
CA GLU A 108 5.14 -17.44 -11.94
C GLU A 108 6.12 -16.31 -12.25
N TRP A 109 5.63 -15.13 -12.64
CA TRP A 109 6.49 -13.96 -12.79
C TRP A 109 7.20 -13.62 -11.47
N LEU A 110 6.46 -13.59 -10.35
CA LEU A 110 7.04 -13.31 -9.03
C LEU A 110 8.08 -14.36 -8.63
N ARG A 111 7.82 -15.65 -8.88
CA ARG A 111 8.76 -16.73 -8.60
C ARG A 111 10.06 -16.57 -9.41
N LEU A 112 9.95 -16.31 -10.71
CA LEU A 112 11.10 -16.15 -11.61
C LEU A 112 11.91 -14.87 -11.36
N HIS A 113 11.28 -13.83 -10.81
CA HIS A 113 11.92 -12.53 -10.55
C HIS A 113 12.27 -12.31 -9.07
N ALA A 114 12.21 -13.37 -8.25
CA ALA A 114 12.68 -13.35 -6.88
C ALA A 114 14.22 -13.25 -6.86
N LEU A 115 14.76 -12.09 -6.45
CA LEU A 115 16.21 -11.88 -6.41
C LEU A 115 16.76 -12.21 -5.04
N ARG A 116 17.66 -13.19 -4.99
CA ARG A 116 18.42 -13.51 -3.77
C ARG A 116 19.65 -12.60 -3.66
N ARG A 117 19.73 -11.86 -2.58
CA ARG A 117 20.88 -11.01 -2.21
C ARG A 117 21.99 -11.84 -1.57
N GLN A 118 23.17 -11.23 -1.41
CA GLN A 118 24.32 -11.84 -0.72
C GLN A 118 24.04 -12.17 0.75
N ASP A 119 23.18 -11.39 1.39
CA ASP A 119 22.71 -11.64 2.74
C ASP A 119 21.52 -12.61 2.76
N GLU A 120 21.29 -13.42 1.72
CA GLU A 120 20.24 -14.44 1.66
C GLU A 120 18.79 -13.89 1.65
N ALA A 121 18.62 -12.57 1.74
CA ALA A 121 17.31 -11.94 1.62
C ALA A 121 16.78 -12.12 0.19
N VAL A 122 15.49 -12.41 0.06
CA VAL A 122 14.79 -12.45 -1.23
C VAL A 122 14.03 -11.14 -1.41
N VAL A 123 14.21 -10.47 -2.55
CA VAL A 123 13.60 -9.17 -2.83
C VAL A 123 13.04 -9.09 -4.25
N TRP A 124 12.02 -8.26 -4.40
CA TRP A 124 11.48 -7.83 -5.69
C TRP A 124 11.69 -6.31 -5.84
N PRO A 125 12.84 -5.87 -6.39
CA PRO A 125 13.12 -4.45 -6.50
C PRO A 125 12.39 -3.81 -7.69
N CYS A 126 12.13 -2.51 -7.57
CA CYS A 126 11.72 -1.67 -8.67
C CYS A 126 12.94 -1.20 -9.46
N ALA A 127 12.93 -1.46 -10.77
CA ALA A 127 14.03 -1.15 -11.68
C ALA A 127 13.96 0.27 -12.29
N PHE A 128 13.23 1.20 -11.67
CA PHE A 128 13.05 2.57 -12.16
C PHE A 128 13.21 3.59 -11.02
N ASP A 129 13.62 4.81 -11.37
CA ASP A 129 13.70 5.91 -10.40
C ASP A 129 12.30 6.37 -9.97
N TRP A 130 12.13 6.61 -8.67
CA TRP A 130 10.88 7.12 -8.07
C TRP A 130 11.13 8.36 -7.23
N GLN A 131 10.16 9.28 -7.24
CA GLN A 131 10.17 10.49 -6.43
C GLN A 131 8.90 10.49 -5.59
N GLU A 132 9.05 10.28 -4.28
CA GLU A 132 7.96 10.40 -3.31
C GLU A 132 8.28 11.55 -2.36
N GLY A 133 7.45 12.59 -2.32
CA GLY A 133 7.80 13.75 -1.51
C GLY A 133 9.20 14.30 -1.88
N ALA A 134 10.02 14.62 -0.87
CA ALA A 134 11.42 14.95 -1.06
C ALA A 134 12.35 13.72 -1.16
N ALA A 135 11.83 12.51 -0.91
CA ALA A 135 12.56 11.26 -1.04
C ALA A 135 12.74 10.88 -2.52
N ARG A 136 14.00 10.71 -2.92
CA ARG A 136 14.36 10.27 -4.27
C ARG A 136 14.93 8.87 -4.21
N LEU A 137 14.20 7.91 -4.74
CA LEU A 137 14.62 6.52 -4.84
C LEU A 137 15.30 6.32 -6.20
N LYS A 138 16.54 5.86 -6.15
CA LYS A 138 17.30 5.46 -7.33
C LYS A 138 17.13 3.97 -7.58
N SER A 139 16.93 3.61 -8.84
CA SER A 139 16.90 2.21 -9.23
C SER A 139 18.24 1.51 -8.92
N PRO A 140 18.23 0.25 -8.42
CA PRO A 140 17.07 -0.50 -7.93
C PRO A 140 16.73 -0.16 -6.47
N TRP A 141 15.44 -0.18 -6.12
CA TRP A 141 14.97 0.02 -4.74
C TRP A 141 13.89 -0.98 -4.33
N ILE A 142 13.76 -1.25 -3.02
CA ILE A 142 12.74 -2.15 -2.45
C ILE A 142 11.71 -1.36 -1.63
N SER A 143 10.57 -2.00 -1.33
CA SER A 143 9.48 -1.40 -0.55
C SER A 143 8.89 -2.40 0.42
N ALA A 144 8.63 -1.99 1.67
CA ALA A 144 7.97 -2.85 2.66
C ALA A 144 6.57 -3.29 2.20
N MET A 145 5.80 -2.37 1.61
CA MET A 145 4.48 -2.67 1.06
C MET A 145 4.60 -3.71 -0.06
N TYR A 146 5.54 -3.52 -0.99
CA TYR A 146 5.60 -4.35 -2.18
C TYR A 146 6.03 -5.77 -1.81
N GLN A 147 7.05 -5.90 -0.96
CA GLN A 147 7.46 -7.18 -0.40
C GLN A 147 6.30 -7.89 0.30
N SER A 148 5.52 -7.16 1.10
CA SER A 148 4.39 -7.71 1.84
C SER A 148 3.26 -8.21 0.94
N VAL A 149 2.84 -7.43 -0.06
CA VAL A 149 1.77 -7.83 -0.99
C VAL A 149 2.21 -9.02 -1.83
N VAL A 150 3.50 -9.09 -2.21
CA VAL A 150 4.08 -10.28 -2.86
C VAL A 150 4.01 -11.49 -1.94
N ILE A 151 4.43 -11.37 -0.68
CA ILE A 151 4.32 -12.45 0.32
C ILE A 151 2.87 -12.94 0.43
N SER A 152 1.89 -12.03 0.56
CA SER A 152 0.47 -12.39 0.61
C SER A 152 0.00 -13.18 -0.62
N ALA A 153 0.48 -12.83 -1.82
CA ALA A 153 0.14 -13.54 -3.06
C ALA A 153 0.77 -14.93 -3.10
N LEU A 154 2.06 -15.05 -2.74
CA LEU A 154 2.78 -16.33 -2.73
C LEU A 154 2.26 -17.28 -1.64
N VAL A 155 1.87 -16.78 -0.45
CA VAL A 155 1.21 -17.59 0.60
C VAL A 155 -0.09 -18.20 0.07
N ARG A 156 -0.90 -17.44 -0.68
CA ARG A 156 -2.14 -17.96 -1.28
C ARG A 156 -1.86 -18.97 -2.40
N ALA A 157 -0.82 -18.76 -3.21
CA ALA A 157 -0.37 -19.76 -4.16
C ALA A 157 0.09 -21.06 -3.48
N TYR A 158 0.81 -20.97 -2.36
CA TYR A 158 1.15 -22.12 -1.52
C TYR A 158 -0.09 -22.82 -0.99
N ARG A 159 -1.11 -22.09 -0.52
CA ARG A 159 -2.36 -22.71 -0.05
C ARG A 159 -3.03 -23.57 -1.12
N LEU A 160 -2.94 -23.18 -2.39
CA LEU A 160 -3.51 -23.91 -3.53
C LEU A 160 -2.70 -25.14 -3.95
N LYS A 161 -1.37 -25.04 -4.04
CA LYS A 161 -0.52 -26.12 -4.61
C LYS A 161 0.39 -26.84 -3.62
N LYS A 162 0.52 -26.31 -2.40
CA LYS A 162 1.42 -26.81 -1.34
C LYS A 162 2.88 -26.92 -1.79
N ASP A 163 3.30 -26.00 -2.66
CA ASP A 163 4.68 -25.88 -3.12
C ASP A 163 5.56 -25.18 -2.08
N SER A 164 6.42 -25.95 -1.42
CA SER A 164 7.31 -25.46 -0.35
C SER A 164 8.31 -24.39 -0.81
N GLU A 165 8.64 -24.33 -2.11
CA GLU A 165 9.52 -23.28 -2.65
C GLU A 165 8.93 -21.89 -2.40
N LEU A 166 7.61 -21.75 -2.54
CA LEU A 166 6.91 -20.47 -2.35
C LEU A 166 7.01 -19.98 -0.89
N ILE A 167 6.94 -20.88 0.08
CA ILE A 167 7.11 -20.53 1.50
C ILE A 167 8.56 -20.20 1.82
N ASP A 168 9.54 -20.92 1.26
CA ASP A 168 10.95 -20.58 1.43
C ASP A 168 11.27 -19.18 0.89
N LEU A 169 10.73 -18.82 -0.28
CA LEU A 169 10.84 -17.46 -0.83
C LEU A 169 10.23 -16.42 0.13
N CYS A 170 9.02 -16.67 0.64
CA CYS A 170 8.36 -15.78 1.60
C CYS A 170 9.17 -15.59 2.89
N LEU A 171 9.70 -16.67 3.48
CA LEU A 171 10.53 -16.63 4.68
C LEU A 171 11.75 -15.73 4.47
N LYS A 172 12.48 -15.95 3.36
CA LYS A 172 13.64 -15.13 2.99
C LYS A 172 13.26 -13.69 2.65
N ALA A 173 12.06 -13.45 2.14
CA ALA A 173 11.55 -12.12 1.84
C ALA A 173 11.26 -11.27 3.07
N THR A 174 10.99 -11.89 4.23
CA THR A 174 10.83 -11.16 5.50
C THR A 174 12.14 -10.64 6.07
N LYS A 175 13.31 -11.11 5.59
CA LYS A 175 14.60 -10.70 6.14
C LYS A 175 14.83 -9.19 6.09
N VAL A 176 14.37 -8.51 5.04
CA VAL A 176 14.53 -7.04 4.94
C VAL A 176 13.76 -6.26 6.01
N PHE A 177 12.75 -6.87 6.64
CA PHE A 177 11.98 -6.26 7.72
C PHE A 177 12.72 -6.29 9.07
N SER A 178 13.76 -7.12 9.23
CA SER A 178 14.62 -7.07 10.41
C SER A 178 15.82 -6.15 10.26
N LEU A 179 16.09 -5.66 9.04
CA LEU A 179 17.26 -4.84 8.71
C LEU A 179 16.89 -3.36 8.68
N SER A 180 17.80 -2.53 9.20
CA SER A 180 17.70 -1.07 9.08
C SER A 180 17.77 -0.64 7.61
N ILE A 181 17.35 0.59 7.29
CA ILE A 181 17.50 1.13 5.93
C ILE A 181 18.98 1.18 5.53
N GLU A 182 19.84 1.53 6.48
CA GLU A 182 21.29 1.61 6.32
C GLU A 182 21.90 0.24 5.95
N ASP A 183 21.31 -0.85 6.47
CA ASP A 183 21.69 -2.23 6.16
C ASP A 183 20.95 -2.79 4.91
N GLY A 184 20.31 -1.90 4.14
CA GLY A 184 19.56 -2.24 2.94
C GLY A 184 18.21 -2.91 3.22
N GLY A 185 17.67 -2.74 4.42
CA GLY A 185 16.35 -3.19 4.81
C GLY A 185 15.26 -2.13 4.62
N VAL A 186 14.14 -2.35 5.29
CA VAL A 186 12.97 -1.44 5.30
C VAL A 186 12.57 -1.01 6.70
N ARG A 187 13.31 -1.42 7.73
CA ARG A 187 12.96 -1.17 9.14
C ARG A 187 13.52 0.16 9.62
N THR A 188 12.72 0.85 10.43
CA THR A 188 13.19 1.96 11.26
C THR A 188 12.64 1.82 12.67
N VAL A 189 13.39 2.31 13.65
CA VAL A 189 12.98 2.26 15.06
C VAL A 189 11.89 3.30 15.33
N MET A 190 10.85 2.90 16.07
CA MET A 190 9.77 3.78 16.50
C MET A 190 9.33 3.45 17.92
N GLY A 191 9.76 4.28 18.88
CA GLY A 191 9.53 4.02 20.30
C GLY A 191 10.07 2.65 20.70
N ARG A 192 9.18 1.79 21.23
CA ARG A 192 9.50 0.39 21.57
C ARG A 192 9.35 -0.61 20.41
N GLY A 193 8.82 -0.17 19.27
CA GLY A 193 8.57 -1.01 18.10
C GLY A 193 9.32 -0.52 16.87
N ALA A 194 8.76 -0.84 15.70
CA ALA A 194 9.33 -0.47 14.40
C ALA A 194 8.27 0.03 13.42
N LEU A 195 8.70 0.86 12.48
CA LEU A 195 7.96 1.11 11.24
C LEU A 195 8.67 0.45 10.07
N TYR A 196 7.88 0.04 9.08
CA TYR A 196 8.36 -0.54 7.83
C TYR A 196 8.06 0.41 6.67
N GLU A 197 9.11 0.87 6.01
CA GLU A 197 9.03 1.94 5.05
C GLU A 197 8.60 1.45 3.67
N GLU A 198 7.52 2.02 3.14
CA GLU A 198 7.18 1.86 1.72
C GLU A 198 8.28 2.41 0.83
N TYR A 199 8.90 3.52 1.24
CA TYR A 199 9.97 4.19 0.53
C TYR A 199 11.17 4.35 1.47
N PRO A 200 12.08 3.36 1.55
CA PRO A 200 13.19 3.33 2.51
C PRO A 200 14.34 4.25 2.07
N VAL A 201 14.09 5.56 2.00
CA VAL A 201 15.11 6.58 1.71
C VAL A 201 14.85 7.87 2.47
N TYR A 202 15.91 8.53 2.93
CA TYR A 202 15.82 9.82 3.61
C TYR A 202 15.64 10.98 2.63
N PRO A 203 14.85 12.01 2.99
CA PRO A 203 13.98 12.09 4.16
C PRO A 203 12.76 11.15 4.04
N LEU A 204 12.44 10.44 5.13
CA LEU A 204 11.43 9.36 5.11
C LEU A 204 10.01 9.90 4.92
N PRO A 205 9.28 9.49 3.86
CA PRO A 205 7.89 9.89 3.65
C PRO A 205 6.91 9.32 4.70
N ARG A 206 7.25 8.18 5.34
CA ARG A 206 6.41 7.49 6.33
C ARG A 206 4.96 7.31 5.85
N VAL A 207 4.77 6.71 4.67
CA VAL A 207 3.43 6.53 4.09
C VAL A 207 2.64 5.51 4.90
N LEU A 208 1.43 5.89 5.34
CA LEU A 208 0.64 5.10 6.29
C LEU A 208 0.09 3.81 5.68
N ASP A 209 -0.53 3.87 4.51
CA ASP A 209 -1.13 2.68 3.88
C ASP A 209 -0.05 1.66 3.52
N GLY A 210 1.08 2.10 2.97
CA GLY A 210 2.22 1.22 2.71
C GLY A 210 2.73 0.53 3.97
N PHE A 211 2.82 1.24 5.10
CA PHE A 211 3.14 0.64 6.38
C PHE A 211 2.08 -0.36 6.85
N LEU A 212 0.79 -0.03 6.79
CA LEU A 212 -0.28 -0.93 7.23
C LEU A 212 -0.36 -2.20 6.37
N PHE A 213 -0.22 -2.07 5.05
CA PHE A 213 -0.11 -3.23 4.15
C PHE A 213 1.10 -4.09 4.46
N SER A 214 2.21 -3.48 4.88
CA SER A 214 3.42 -4.23 5.25
C SER A 214 3.18 -5.22 6.40
N LEU A 215 2.27 -4.89 7.33
CA LEU A 215 1.88 -5.76 8.44
C LEU A 215 1.06 -6.96 7.97
N LEU A 216 0.25 -6.82 6.91
CA LEU A 216 -0.65 -7.87 6.45
C LEU A 216 0.08 -9.08 5.85
N GLY A 217 1.15 -8.87 5.08
CA GLY A 217 1.95 -9.95 4.53
C GLY A 217 2.79 -10.66 5.60
N LEU A 218 3.31 -9.91 6.58
CA LEU A 218 3.94 -10.50 7.77
C LEU A 218 2.94 -11.37 8.54
N TYR A 219 1.72 -10.88 8.74
CA TYR A 219 0.66 -11.62 9.43
C TYR A 219 0.24 -12.88 8.65
N ASP A 220 0.01 -12.77 7.33
CA ASP A 220 -0.31 -13.92 6.47
C ASP A 220 0.72 -15.04 6.62
N LEU A 221 2.00 -14.69 6.56
CA LEU A 221 3.08 -15.66 6.65
C LEU A 221 3.26 -16.20 8.07
N ALA A 222 3.07 -15.36 9.10
CA ALA A 222 3.10 -15.79 10.50
C ALA A 222 1.99 -16.82 10.78
N VAL A 223 0.77 -16.59 10.29
CA VAL A 223 -0.35 -17.55 10.41
C VAL A 223 -0.07 -18.84 9.65
N GLU A 224 0.50 -18.75 8.44
CA GLU A 224 0.75 -19.95 7.62
C GLU A 224 1.87 -20.82 8.19
N THR A 225 2.92 -20.22 8.76
CA THR A 225 4.15 -20.94 9.15
C THR A 225 4.28 -21.17 10.66
N GLY A 226 3.59 -20.38 11.49
CA GLY A 226 3.78 -20.36 12.94
C GLY A 226 5.18 -19.90 13.38
N ALA A 227 5.98 -19.32 12.48
CA ALA A 227 7.37 -18.97 12.73
C ALA A 227 7.49 -17.80 13.74
N PRO A 228 8.11 -18.00 14.93
CA PRO A 228 8.16 -16.98 15.97
C PRO A 228 8.83 -15.68 15.54
N GLN A 229 9.85 -15.75 14.67
CA GLN A 229 10.56 -14.58 14.17
C GLN A 229 9.66 -13.67 13.31
N ILE A 230 8.73 -14.23 12.55
CA ILE A 230 7.82 -13.47 11.69
C ILE A 230 6.72 -12.84 12.54
N HIS A 231 6.20 -13.60 13.50
CA HIS A 231 5.30 -13.06 14.51
C HIS A 231 5.95 -11.90 15.29
N GLY A 232 7.24 -12.02 15.62
CA GLY A 232 8.02 -10.94 16.23
C GLY A 232 8.06 -9.68 15.38
N LEU A 233 8.33 -9.79 14.07
CA LEU A 233 8.29 -8.65 13.14
C LEU A 233 6.89 -8.02 13.08
N PHE A 234 5.83 -8.83 12.99
CA PHE A 234 4.48 -8.30 13.01
C PHE A 234 4.18 -7.55 14.32
N ALA A 235 4.52 -8.14 15.47
CA ALA A 235 4.32 -7.53 16.79
C ALA A 235 5.13 -6.23 16.98
N ASP A 236 6.38 -6.19 16.53
CA ASP A 236 7.22 -4.98 16.51
C ASP A 236 6.55 -3.86 15.69
N GLY A 237 5.99 -4.21 14.54
CA GLY A 237 5.26 -3.31 13.67
C GLY A 237 4.01 -2.75 14.35
N VAL A 238 3.20 -3.61 14.97
CA VAL A 238 2.00 -3.17 15.71
C VAL A 238 2.38 -2.30 16.92
N CYS A 239 3.48 -2.62 17.61
CA CYS A 239 3.99 -1.74 18.67
C CYS A 239 4.41 -0.37 18.12
N GLY A 240 5.10 -0.33 16.97
CA GLY A 240 5.49 0.92 16.33
C GLY A 240 4.28 1.73 15.82
N LEU A 241 3.24 1.05 15.32
CA LEU A 241 1.97 1.66 14.93
C LEU A 241 1.36 2.43 16.10
N ARG A 242 1.28 1.84 17.29
CA ARG A 242 0.72 2.49 18.50
C ARG A 242 1.49 3.75 18.87
N GLU A 243 2.82 3.69 18.84
CA GLU A 243 3.70 4.81 19.17
C GLU A 243 3.62 5.93 18.12
N ALA A 244 3.46 5.59 16.83
CA ALA A 244 3.45 6.56 15.73
C ALA A 244 2.06 7.05 15.32
N LEU A 245 0.96 6.45 15.76
CA LEU A 245 -0.37 6.72 15.19
C LEU A 245 -0.77 8.20 15.23
N GLY A 246 -0.32 8.93 16.26
CA GLY A 246 -0.52 10.38 16.37
C GLY A 246 0.09 11.19 15.23
N MET A 247 1.16 10.70 14.59
CA MET A 247 1.83 11.33 13.46
C MET A 247 0.93 11.45 12.23
N TRP A 248 0.09 10.44 12.00
CA TRP A 248 -0.85 10.42 10.88
C TRP A 248 -2.22 10.95 11.22
N ASP A 249 -2.46 11.33 12.48
CA ASP A 249 -3.76 11.78 12.91
C ASP A 249 -3.99 13.27 12.64
N TYR A 250 -4.99 13.55 11.81
CA TYR A 250 -5.50 14.89 11.65
C TYR A 250 -6.72 15.08 12.57
N ARG A 251 -6.44 15.57 13.79
CA ARG A 251 -7.44 16.03 14.77
C ARG A 251 -8.53 14.98 15.08
N GLY A 252 -8.17 13.71 15.11
CA GLY A 252 -9.06 12.58 15.38
C GLY A 252 -10.12 12.32 14.33
N LYS A 253 -10.06 12.98 13.16
CA LYS A 253 -11.13 12.95 12.15
C LYS A 253 -10.68 12.61 10.74
N TRP A 254 -9.38 12.70 10.46
CA TRP A 254 -8.82 12.37 9.16
C TRP A 254 -7.39 11.85 9.31
N SER A 255 -6.78 11.37 8.22
CA SER A 255 -5.38 10.94 8.22
C SER A 255 -4.49 11.75 7.28
N TRP A 256 -3.24 11.94 7.69
CA TRP A 256 -2.15 12.38 6.82
C TRP A 256 -1.69 11.20 5.96
N TYR A 257 -1.31 11.47 4.70
CA TYR A 257 -0.79 10.43 3.80
C TYR A 257 0.56 9.91 4.27
N GLY A 258 1.43 10.83 4.68
CA GLY A 258 2.71 10.57 5.31
C GLY A 258 3.21 11.83 6.01
N THR A 259 4.48 11.83 6.43
CA THR A 259 5.12 12.96 7.15
C THR A 259 5.49 14.14 6.27
N HIS A 260 5.37 14.02 4.94
CA HIS A 260 5.66 15.10 4.01
C HIS A 260 4.54 16.16 3.90
N GLY A 261 3.60 16.16 4.85
CA GLY A 261 2.63 17.25 5.05
C GLY A 261 1.49 17.30 4.03
N TYR A 262 1.13 16.15 3.46
CA TYR A 262 0.01 16.02 2.54
C TYR A 262 -1.15 15.29 3.21
N LEU A 263 -2.29 15.98 3.36
CA LEU A 263 -3.49 15.36 3.93
C LEU A 263 -4.03 14.31 2.93
N CYS A 264 -4.44 13.14 3.42
CA CYS A 264 -4.85 12.05 2.53
C CYS A 264 -5.97 12.48 1.57
N PRO A 265 -5.87 12.12 0.28
CA PRO A 265 -7.03 12.00 -0.58
C PRO A 265 -8.09 11.08 0.05
N PRO A 266 -9.39 11.28 -0.19
CA PRO A 266 -10.44 10.49 0.45
C PRO A 266 -10.34 8.98 0.31
N HIS A 267 -9.97 8.48 -0.87
CA HIS A 267 -9.82 7.03 -1.07
C HIS A 267 -8.70 6.45 -0.21
N TYR A 268 -7.55 7.12 -0.11
CA TYR A 268 -6.46 6.71 0.79
C TYR A 268 -6.84 6.87 2.26
N HIS A 269 -7.58 7.92 2.61
CA HIS A 269 -8.05 8.09 3.98
C HIS A 269 -8.96 6.92 4.41
N GLN A 270 -9.91 6.56 3.56
CA GLN A 270 -10.79 5.45 3.84
C GLN A 270 -10.04 4.12 3.85
N LEU A 271 -9.09 3.92 2.94
CA LEU A 271 -8.20 2.77 2.95
C LEU A 271 -7.43 2.67 4.27
N ASN A 272 -6.86 3.79 4.75
CA ASN A 272 -6.16 3.86 6.03
C ASN A 272 -7.06 3.51 7.21
N ALA A 273 -8.28 4.02 7.26
CA ALA A 273 -9.25 3.66 8.29
C ALA A 273 -9.59 2.16 8.24
N CYS A 274 -9.83 1.63 7.04
CA CYS A 274 -10.16 0.22 6.82
C CYS A 274 -9.01 -0.72 7.22
N LEU A 275 -7.78 -0.38 6.84
CA LEU A 275 -6.58 -1.14 7.22
C LEU A 275 -6.29 -1.05 8.72
N LEU A 276 -6.52 0.12 9.34
CA LEU A 276 -6.33 0.31 10.78
C LEU A 276 -7.33 -0.51 11.59
N GLU A 277 -8.61 -0.50 11.19
CA GLU A 277 -9.65 -1.33 11.78
C GLU A 277 -9.30 -2.83 11.66
N LEU A 278 -8.86 -3.24 10.47
CA LEU A 278 -8.43 -4.60 10.22
C LEU A 278 -7.29 -5.00 11.15
N VAL A 279 -6.18 -4.25 11.18
CA VAL A 279 -5.03 -4.54 12.04
C VAL A 279 -5.46 -4.56 13.51
N GLY A 280 -6.25 -3.59 13.97
CA GLY A 280 -6.79 -3.55 15.33
C GLY A 280 -7.59 -4.80 15.67
N THR A 281 -8.44 -5.26 14.74
CA THR A 281 -9.23 -6.49 14.90
C THR A 281 -8.34 -7.73 14.98
N LEU A 282 -7.31 -7.82 14.13
CA LEU A 282 -6.38 -8.97 14.11
C LEU A 282 -5.63 -9.14 15.43
N VAL A 283 -5.27 -8.03 16.10
CA VAL A 283 -4.52 -8.08 17.35
C VAL A 283 -5.38 -7.91 18.61
N GLY A 284 -6.70 -7.82 18.46
CA GLY A 284 -7.62 -7.57 19.58
C GLY A 284 -7.39 -6.23 20.28
N ASP A 285 -6.98 -5.20 19.53
CA ASP A 285 -6.71 -3.86 20.05
C ASP A 285 -7.89 -2.93 19.78
N GLU A 286 -8.73 -2.75 20.80
CA GLU A 286 -9.92 -1.90 20.75
C GLU A 286 -9.59 -0.42 20.51
N GLU A 287 -8.42 0.06 20.95
CA GLU A 287 -8.05 1.47 20.75
C GLU A 287 -7.81 1.77 19.27
N LEU A 288 -7.12 0.86 18.56
CA LEU A 288 -6.92 0.97 17.11
C LEU A 288 -8.25 0.93 16.35
N VAL A 289 -9.16 0.03 16.74
CA VAL A 289 -10.50 -0.08 16.12
C VAL A 289 -11.32 1.19 16.36
N VAL A 290 -11.38 1.69 17.60
CA VAL A 290 -12.08 2.94 17.93
C VAL A 290 -11.51 4.12 17.15
N ARG A 291 -10.19 4.16 16.96
CA ARG A 291 -9.53 5.21 16.19
C ARG A 291 -9.89 5.15 14.70
N ALA A 292 -9.90 3.97 14.11
CA ALA A 292 -10.35 3.76 12.74
C ALA A 292 -11.79 4.24 12.52
N HIS A 293 -12.71 3.92 13.45
CA HIS A 293 -14.10 4.38 13.38
C HIS A 293 -14.26 5.89 13.56
N ARG A 294 -13.40 6.53 14.38
CA ARG A 294 -13.38 8.00 14.50
C ARG A 294 -12.86 8.67 13.24
N TRP A 295 -11.88 8.06 12.57
CA TRP A 295 -11.40 8.52 11.28
C TRP A 295 -12.48 8.45 10.21
N PHE A 296 -13.25 7.36 10.15
CA PHE A 296 -14.29 7.18 9.15
C PHE A 296 -15.68 6.89 9.76
N PRO A 297 -16.34 7.90 10.38
CA PRO A 297 -17.62 7.70 11.03
C PRO A 297 -18.76 7.58 10.00
N PRO A 298 -19.89 6.93 10.34
CA PRO A 298 -21.03 6.75 9.44
C PRO A 298 -21.62 8.07 8.90
N LYS A 299 -21.55 9.14 9.69
CA LYS A 299 -21.96 10.49 9.31
C LYS A 299 -20.91 11.48 9.77
N ARG A 300 -20.58 12.43 8.89
CA ARG A 300 -19.64 13.52 9.16
C ARG A 300 -20.36 14.85 9.11
N SER A 301 -20.07 15.74 10.08
CA SER A 301 -20.64 17.08 10.12
C SER A 301 -20.19 17.91 8.91
N TRP A 302 -21.02 18.85 8.45
CA TRP A 302 -20.65 19.73 7.35
C TRP A 302 -19.45 20.64 7.70
N LEU A 303 -19.30 20.99 8.97
CA LEU A 303 -18.16 21.76 9.48
C LEU A 303 -16.85 20.96 9.32
N ASP A 304 -16.86 19.70 9.72
CA ASP A 304 -15.69 18.82 9.55
C ASP A 304 -15.39 18.58 8.07
N GLN A 305 -16.41 18.39 7.24
CA GLN A 305 -16.22 18.24 5.79
C GLN A 305 -15.57 19.48 5.18
N ALA A 306 -16.05 20.67 5.51
CA ALA A 306 -15.51 21.93 5.02
C ALA A 306 -14.05 22.14 5.50
N GLU A 307 -13.77 21.83 6.77
CA GLU A 307 -12.41 21.89 7.33
C GLU A 307 -11.46 20.94 6.60
N ILE A 308 -11.83 19.66 6.49
CA ILE A 308 -11.01 18.62 5.86
C ILE A 308 -10.75 18.97 4.39
N TYR A 309 -11.78 19.37 3.66
CA TYR A 309 -11.63 19.77 2.27
C TYR A 309 -10.68 20.96 2.12
N SER A 310 -10.84 21.99 2.97
CA SER A 310 -9.97 23.17 2.95
C SER A 310 -8.52 22.82 3.30
N ALA A 311 -8.31 22.02 4.34
CA ALA A 311 -7.00 21.54 4.75
C ALA A 311 -6.35 20.66 3.67
N PHE A 312 -7.12 19.79 3.02
CA PHE A 312 -6.68 18.99 1.89
C PHE A 312 -6.23 19.87 0.72
N LEU A 313 -7.04 20.83 0.28
CA LEU A 313 -6.67 21.73 -0.81
C LEU A 313 -5.40 22.53 -0.49
N LEU A 314 -5.29 23.03 0.74
CA LEU A 314 -4.11 23.78 1.18
C LEU A 314 -2.85 22.91 1.14
N THR A 315 -2.91 21.74 1.78
CA THR A 315 -1.76 20.84 1.90
C THR A 315 -1.34 20.25 0.56
N LYS A 316 -2.30 19.88 -0.31
CA LYS A 316 -2.05 19.45 -1.68
C LYS A 316 -1.28 20.49 -2.50
N ASN A 317 -1.70 21.75 -2.43
CA ASN A 317 -1.06 22.82 -3.18
C ASN A 317 0.30 23.20 -2.59
N LEU A 318 0.45 23.17 -1.26
CA LEU A 318 1.74 23.35 -0.60
C LEU A 318 2.74 22.24 -0.96
N ALA A 319 2.29 20.98 -1.02
CA ALA A 319 3.12 19.87 -1.47
C ALA A 319 3.64 20.13 -2.89
N ARG A 320 2.78 20.53 -3.83
CA ARG A 320 3.21 20.88 -5.20
C ARG A 320 4.25 22.01 -5.30
N LEU A 321 4.30 22.91 -4.31
CA LEU A 321 5.28 24.00 -4.26
C LEU A 321 6.61 23.57 -3.64
N ARG A 322 6.59 22.61 -2.71
CA ARG A 322 7.78 22.12 -1.99
C ARG A 322 8.54 21.03 -2.75
N LEU A 323 7.87 20.32 -3.66
CA LEU A 323 8.47 19.23 -4.40
C LEU A 323 9.36 19.75 -5.55
N PRO A 324 10.52 19.13 -5.80
CA PRO A 324 11.33 19.45 -6.97
C PRO A 324 10.47 19.35 -8.22
N ARG A 325 10.49 20.39 -9.06
CA ARG A 325 9.91 20.28 -10.40
C ARG A 325 10.89 19.45 -11.22
N ASN A 326 10.43 18.30 -11.70
CA ASN A 326 11.16 17.49 -12.68
C ASN A 326 11.45 18.30 -13.94
#